data_AF-A0ABD2LW08-F1
#
_entry.id   AF-A0ABD2LW08-F1
#
_cell.length_a   1.000
_cell.length_b   1.000
_cell.length_c   1.000
_cell.angle_alpha   90.00
_cell.angle_beta   90.00
_cell.angle_gamma   90.00
#
_symmetry.space_group_name_H-M   'P 1'
#
loop_
_entity.id
_entity.type
_entity.pdbx_description
1 polymer ?
#
loop_
_entity_poly.entity_id
_entity_poly.type
_entity_poly.pdbx_seq_one_letter_code
_entity_poly.pdbx_strand_id
1 'polypeptide(L)'
;MTVLSSFVSSSLLPLFLISLSSFVFCHFRPHFPPFLQKSSVEQRRQYNRIVASQNDTKAQINSNLQNWASNAGVASDYNNFTSEQQQRSQQFHDAVIGNLTGQALQLFNNLWSIRQNDQITRLAECQQIRAALNATGRDHVLHLLVPIPPPFIVGPPPSGCFPRPSHLKPFGGGFGPKSGGAAIPGRGGPLPSERRNNIGTEEGEEKK
;
A
#
# COMPACT_ATOMS: atom_id res chain seq x y z
N MET A 1 24.12 58.33 -11.70
CA MET A 1 24.60 57.49 -12.79
C MET A 1 23.63 56.33 -12.92
N THR A 2 22.80 56.37 -13.95
CA THR A 2 21.67 55.45 -14.17
C THR A 2 22.06 54.54 -15.32
N VAL A 3 22.11 53.22 -15.09
CA VAL A 3 22.39 52.25 -16.15
C VAL A 3 21.14 51.43 -16.38
N LEU A 4 20.45 51.75 -17.47
CA LEU A 4 19.37 50.94 -18.05
C LEU A 4 20.02 49.85 -18.91
N SER A 5 19.75 48.58 -18.60
CA SER A 5 20.14 47.45 -19.43
C SER A 5 18.90 46.62 -19.74
N SER A 6 18.35 46.87 -20.93
CA SER A 6 17.26 46.12 -21.54
C SER A 6 17.78 44.78 -22.08
N PHE A 7 17.28 43.66 -21.56
CA PHE A 7 17.45 42.35 -22.19
C PHE A 7 16.13 41.92 -22.83
N VAL A 8 16.12 41.98 -24.17
CA VAL A 8 15.13 41.34 -25.02
C VAL A 8 15.77 40.01 -25.43
N SER A 9 15.23 38.87 -24.98
CA SER A 9 15.66 37.57 -25.49
C SER A 9 14.46 36.76 -25.94
N SER A 10 14.47 36.50 -27.25
CA SER A 10 13.41 35.98 -28.09
C SER A 10 12.91 34.60 -27.70
N SER A 11 11.59 34.47 -27.78
CA SER A 11 10.83 33.23 -27.70
C SER A 11 11.06 32.36 -28.92
N LEU A 12 11.57 31.14 -28.73
CA LEU A 12 11.49 30.02 -29.68
C LEU A 12 11.29 28.74 -28.87
N LEU A 13 10.03 28.38 -28.62
CA LEU A 13 9.69 27.09 -28.02
C LEU A 13 9.44 26.06 -29.13
N PRO A 14 10.14 24.91 -29.13
CA PRO A 14 9.96 23.85 -30.11
C PRO A 14 8.64 23.09 -29.90
N LEU A 15 7.90 22.91 -30.99
CA LEU A 15 6.73 22.04 -31.10
C LEU A 15 7.13 20.58 -30.87
N PHE A 16 7.05 20.11 -29.63
CA PHE A 16 7.14 18.68 -29.31
C PHE A 16 5.82 17.98 -29.68
N LEU A 17 5.79 17.40 -30.87
CA LEU A 17 4.80 16.40 -31.27
C LEU A 17 5.03 15.11 -30.46
N ILE A 18 4.39 15.00 -29.30
CA ILE A 18 4.41 13.80 -28.46
C ILE A 18 3.55 12.73 -29.14
N SER A 19 4.23 11.74 -29.74
CA SER A 19 3.63 10.52 -30.28
C SER A 19 3.06 9.67 -29.14
N LEU A 20 1.73 9.62 -29.03
CA LEU A 20 0.94 8.94 -27.98
C LEU A 20 0.66 7.45 -28.27
N SER A 21 1.39 6.80 -29.18
CA SER A 21 0.96 5.51 -29.76
C SER A 21 1.65 4.27 -29.20
N SER A 22 2.07 4.27 -27.93
CA SER A 22 2.62 3.07 -27.28
C SER A 22 2.10 2.91 -25.86
N PHE A 23 0.79 2.67 -25.74
CA PHE A 23 0.21 1.99 -24.58
C PHE A 23 0.68 0.52 -24.59
N VAL A 24 1.95 0.33 -24.25
CA VAL A 24 2.53 -0.95 -23.91
C VAL A 24 1.68 -1.55 -22.80
N PHE A 25 1.24 -2.80 -23.00
CA PHE A 25 0.69 -3.64 -21.94
C PHE A 25 1.65 -3.65 -20.75
N CYS A 26 1.44 -2.76 -19.78
CA CYS A 26 2.18 -2.74 -18.53
C CYS A 26 1.90 -4.07 -17.82
N HIS A 27 2.80 -5.05 -17.99
CA HIS A 27 2.92 -6.13 -17.02
C HIS A 27 3.15 -5.44 -15.68
N PHE A 28 2.10 -5.39 -14.85
CA PHE A 28 2.12 -4.90 -13.48
C PHE A 28 3.04 -5.81 -12.66
N ARG A 29 4.35 -5.70 -12.90
CA ARG A 29 5.34 -6.24 -11.99
C ARG A 29 5.13 -5.45 -10.70
N PRO A 30 4.81 -6.12 -9.57
CA PRO A 30 4.67 -5.43 -8.30
C PRO A 30 5.96 -4.64 -8.08
N HIS A 31 5.83 -3.30 -8.07
CA HIS A 31 6.98 -2.42 -7.95
C HIS A 31 7.46 -2.49 -6.50
N PHE A 32 8.44 -3.35 -6.25
CA PHE A 32 9.07 -3.44 -4.94
C PHE A 32 9.88 -2.16 -4.65
N PRO A 33 9.93 -1.71 -3.38
CA PRO A 33 10.93 -0.74 -2.93
C PRO A 33 12.33 -1.06 -3.48
N PRO A 34 13.12 -0.05 -3.88
CA PRO A 34 14.46 -0.27 -4.45
C PRO A 34 15.36 -1.16 -3.59
N PHE A 35 15.32 -1.03 -2.26
CA PHE A 35 16.12 -1.85 -1.34
C PHE A 35 15.78 -3.35 -1.39
N LEU A 36 14.56 -3.73 -1.81
CA LEU A 36 14.13 -5.13 -1.95
C LEU A 36 14.57 -5.78 -3.26
N GLN A 37 15.13 -5.02 -4.20
CA GLN A 37 15.59 -5.57 -5.48
C GLN A 37 16.73 -6.57 -5.28
N LYS A 38 17.62 -6.29 -4.32
CA LYS A 38 18.77 -7.15 -3.96
C LYS A 38 18.42 -8.25 -2.96
N SER A 39 17.26 -8.18 -2.31
CA SER A 39 16.82 -9.18 -1.33
C SER A 39 16.44 -10.50 -1.98
N SER A 40 16.56 -11.59 -1.21
CA SER A 40 16.13 -12.92 -1.64
C SER A 40 14.61 -12.97 -1.85
N VAL A 41 14.14 -13.97 -2.60
CA VAL A 41 12.69 -14.20 -2.80
C VAL A 41 11.98 -14.41 -1.47
N GLU A 42 12.60 -15.13 -0.53
CA GLU A 42 12.01 -15.40 0.77
C GLU A 42 11.94 -14.14 1.64
N GLN A 43 12.98 -13.30 1.63
CA GLN A 43 12.96 -12.00 2.31
C GLN A 43 11.84 -11.10 1.78
N ARG A 44 11.64 -11.05 0.45
CA ARG A 44 10.51 -10.30 -0.15
C ARG A 44 9.14 -10.86 0.25
N ARG A 45 9.00 -12.18 0.38
CA ARG A 45 7.76 -12.82 0.86
C ARG A 45 7.48 -12.45 2.32
N GLN A 46 8.50 -12.45 3.17
CA GLN A 46 8.37 -12.03 4.57
C GLN A 46 7.98 -10.56 4.68
N TYR A 47 8.65 -9.68 3.95
CA TYR A 47 8.28 -8.26 3.86
C TYR A 47 6.80 -8.09 3.47
N ASN A 48 6.37 -8.75 2.39
CA ASN A 48 4.98 -8.66 1.93
C ASN A 48 3.99 -9.20 2.96
N ARG A 49 4.34 -10.26 3.71
CA ARG A 49 3.49 -10.81 4.77
C ARG A 49 3.28 -9.79 5.90
N ILE A 50 4.35 -9.10 6.32
CA ILE A 50 4.29 -8.06 7.35
C ILE A 50 3.42 -6.89 6.88
N VAL A 51 3.67 -6.39 5.66
CA VAL A 51 2.90 -5.26 5.09
C VAL A 51 1.43 -5.61 4.83
N ALA A 52 1.12 -6.86 4.48
CA ALA A 52 -0.24 -7.32 4.22
C ALA A 52 -1.04 -7.67 5.48
N SER A 53 -0.46 -7.54 6.68
CA SER A 53 -1.17 -7.77 7.93
C SER A 53 -2.38 -6.83 8.05
N GLN A 54 -3.54 -7.40 8.35
CA GLN A 54 -4.80 -6.66 8.52
C GLN A 54 -5.06 -6.26 9.97
N ASN A 55 -4.48 -7.02 10.89
CA ASN A 55 -4.74 -6.90 12.33
C ASN A 55 -3.72 -5.99 13.01
N ASP A 56 -2.53 -5.85 12.44
CA ASP A 56 -1.48 -5.01 13.02
C ASP A 56 -1.76 -3.53 12.77
N THR A 57 -1.54 -2.71 13.79
CA THR A 57 -1.49 -1.26 13.66
C THR A 57 -0.29 -0.85 12.81
N LYS A 58 -0.32 0.35 12.21
CA LYS A 58 0.84 0.84 11.44
C LYS A 58 2.12 0.89 12.28
N ALA A 59 2.01 1.27 13.56
CA ALA A 59 3.13 1.22 14.51
C ALA A 59 3.70 -0.21 14.64
N GLN A 60 2.84 -1.22 14.80
CA GLN A 60 3.26 -2.62 14.88
C GLN A 60 3.90 -3.10 13.58
N ILE A 61 3.33 -2.75 12.42
CA ILE A 61 3.91 -3.07 11.11
C ILE A 61 5.31 -2.45 10.97
N ASN A 62 5.48 -1.18 11.35
CA ASN A 62 6.78 -0.50 11.31
C ASN A 62 7.81 -1.20 12.22
N SER A 63 7.42 -1.58 13.44
CA SER A 63 8.28 -2.36 14.34
C SER A 63 8.65 -3.73 13.74
N ASN A 64 7.69 -4.45 13.18
CA ASN A 64 7.92 -5.73 12.51
C ASN A 64 8.85 -5.60 11.30
N LEU A 65 8.71 -4.53 10.51
CA LEU A 65 9.59 -4.23 9.38
C LEU A 65 11.01 -3.88 9.84
N GLN A 66 11.17 -3.13 10.92
CA GLN A 66 12.49 -2.80 11.49
C GLN A 66 13.23 -4.07 11.95
N ASN A 67 12.50 -4.95 12.64
CA ASN A 67 13.02 -6.24 13.11
C ASN A 67 13.40 -7.13 11.91
N TRP A 68 12.53 -7.21 10.91
CA TRP A 68 12.81 -7.94 9.66
C TRP A 68 14.03 -7.38 8.94
N ALA A 69 14.16 -6.05 8.80
CA ALA A 69 15.26 -5.43 8.09
C ALA A 69 16.61 -5.69 8.78
N SER A 70 16.62 -5.69 10.11
CA SER A 70 17.78 -6.07 10.93
C SER A 70 18.17 -7.53 10.67
N ASN A 71 17.22 -8.46 10.74
CA ASN A 71 17.48 -9.89 10.53
C ASN A 71 17.88 -10.22 9.08
N ALA A 72 17.39 -9.45 8.11
CA ALA A 72 17.70 -9.62 6.70
C ALA A 72 19.03 -8.97 6.29
N GLY A 73 19.70 -8.24 7.18
CA GLY A 73 20.95 -7.52 6.89
C GLY A 73 20.76 -6.30 5.97
N VAL A 74 19.54 -5.73 5.93
CA VAL A 74 19.19 -4.57 5.08
C VAL A 74 18.68 -3.37 5.90
N ALA A 75 18.98 -3.33 7.20
CA ALA A 75 18.52 -2.27 8.10
C ALA A 75 18.93 -0.87 7.65
N SER A 76 20.16 -0.68 7.17
CA SER A 76 20.63 0.61 6.68
C SER A 76 19.83 1.09 5.46
N ASP A 77 19.63 0.21 4.47
CA ASP A 77 18.88 0.55 3.26
C ASP A 77 17.40 0.82 3.57
N TYR A 78 16.82 0.06 4.51
CA TYR A 78 15.46 0.27 4.98
C TYR A 78 15.31 1.62 5.68
N ASN A 79 16.21 1.97 6.61
CA ASN A 79 16.17 3.25 7.34
C ASN A 79 16.35 4.45 6.40
N ASN A 80 17.26 4.35 5.43
CA ASN A 80 17.45 5.38 4.41
C ASN A 80 16.17 5.56 3.59
N PHE A 81 15.58 4.46 3.13
CA PHE A 81 14.34 4.50 2.36
C PHE A 81 13.16 5.09 3.15
N THR A 82 12.97 4.72 4.42
CA THR A 82 11.87 5.25 5.24
C THR A 82 12.07 6.74 5.54
N SER A 83 13.30 7.18 5.80
CA SER A 83 13.64 8.60 5.97
C SER A 83 13.35 9.40 4.70
N GLU A 84 13.80 8.93 3.53
CA GLU A 84 13.50 9.57 2.24
C GLU A 84 12.00 9.61 1.96
N GLN A 85 11.26 8.56 2.30
CA GLN A 85 9.80 8.54 2.11
C GLN A 85 9.09 9.52 3.05
N GLN A 86 9.54 9.64 4.29
CA GLN A 86 9.03 10.64 5.22
C GLN A 86 9.27 12.06 4.69
N GLN A 87 10.50 12.34 4.22
CA GLN A 87 10.85 13.62 3.63
C GLN A 87 9.99 13.93 2.39
N ARG A 88 9.85 12.98 1.46
CA ARG A 88 9.00 13.16 0.27
C ARG A 88 7.54 13.38 0.62
N SER A 89 7.04 12.70 1.65
CA SER A 89 5.67 12.89 2.14
C SER A 89 5.46 14.29 2.71
N GLN A 90 6.43 14.81 3.49
CA GLN A 90 6.39 16.18 4.00
C GLN A 90 6.47 17.22 2.88
N GLN A 91 7.39 17.06 1.92
CA GLN A 91 7.48 17.94 0.75
C GLN A 91 6.18 17.95 -0.07
N PHE A 92 5.56 16.78 -0.24
CA PHE A 92 4.25 16.67 -0.89
C PHE A 92 3.18 17.43 -0.11
N HIS A 93 3.13 17.26 1.21
CA HIS A 93 2.20 18.00 2.07
C HIS A 93 2.37 19.51 1.90
N ASP A 94 3.60 20.01 2.04
CA ASP A 94 3.89 21.44 1.99
C ASP A 94 3.56 22.05 0.62
N ALA A 95 3.86 21.31 -0.46
CA ALA A 95 3.50 21.70 -1.81
C ALA A 95 1.97 21.76 -2.02
N VAL A 96 1.20 20.84 -1.42
CA VAL A 96 -0.25 20.79 -1.58
C VAL A 96 -0.95 21.87 -0.74
N ILE A 97 -0.58 22.06 0.52
CA ILE A 97 -1.26 23.03 1.40
C ILE A 97 -1.16 24.47 0.87
N GLY A 98 -0.06 24.82 0.21
CA GLY A 98 0.11 26.16 -0.38
C GLY A 98 -0.80 26.44 -1.57
N ASN A 99 -1.38 25.40 -2.18
CA ASN A 99 -2.23 25.48 -3.36
C ASN A 99 -3.73 25.23 -3.06
N LEU A 100 -4.07 24.85 -1.83
CA LEU A 100 -5.46 24.57 -1.43
C LEU A 100 -6.00 25.63 -0.48
N THR A 101 -7.30 25.94 -0.62
CA THR A 101 -8.01 26.87 0.27
C THR A 101 -9.38 26.31 0.67
N GLY A 102 -9.98 26.87 1.72
CA GLY A 102 -11.37 26.56 2.12
C GLY A 102 -11.58 25.07 2.44
N GLN A 103 -12.66 24.50 1.90
CA GLN A 103 -13.06 23.11 2.15
C GLN A 103 -12.05 22.08 1.61
N ALA A 104 -11.36 22.39 0.50
CA ALA A 104 -10.36 21.50 -0.08
C ALA A 104 -9.15 21.33 0.87
N LEU A 105 -8.69 22.43 1.46
CA LEU A 105 -7.62 22.40 2.46
C LEU A 105 -8.03 21.64 3.73
N GLN A 106 -9.27 21.84 4.20
CA GLN A 106 -9.80 21.12 5.36
C GLN A 106 -9.86 19.61 5.10
N LEU A 107 -10.35 19.19 3.94
CA LEU A 107 -10.37 17.78 3.54
C LEU A 107 -8.95 17.21 3.46
N PHE A 108 -8.02 17.93 2.81
CA PHE A 108 -6.63 17.49 2.71
C PHE A 108 -5.98 17.29 4.08
N ASN A 109 -6.13 18.25 5.00
CA ASN A 109 -5.59 18.16 6.36
C ASN A 109 -6.20 16.98 7.14
N ASN A 110 -7.49 16.68 6.94
CA ASN A 110 -8.12 15.51 7.52
C ASN A 110 -7.53 14.20 6.95
N LEU A 111 -7.37 14.10 5.63
CA LEU A 111 -6.73 12.95 5.00
C LEU A 111 -5.29 12.76 5.48
N TRP A 112 -4.55 13.86 5.63
CA TRP A 112 -3.19 13.87 6.16
C TRP A 112 -3.15 13.35 7.59
N SER A 113 -4.02 13.82 8.49
CA SER A 113 -4.05 13.37 9.89
C SER A 113 -4.34 11.87 10.01
N ILE A 114 -5.27 11.34 9.20
CA ILE A 114 -5.58 9.90 9.13
C ILE A 114 -4.33 9.10 8.74
N ARG A 115 -3.55 9.60 7.76
CA ARG A 115 -2.28 8.98 7.32
C ARG A 115 -1.18 9.04 8.37
N GLN A 116 -1.13 10.08 9.20
CA GLN A 116 -0.14 10.21 10.27
C GLN A 116 -0.50 9.42 11.54
N ASN A 117 -1.74 8.93 11.67
CA ASN A 117 -2.14 8.17 12.85
C ASN A 117 -1.59 6.74 12.83
N ASP A 118 -0.50 6.46 13.53
CA ASP A 118 0.10 5.13 13.57
C ASP A 118 -0.62 4.11 14.45
N GLN A 119 -1.63 4.54 15.20
CA GLN A 119 -2.39 3.68 16.12
C GLN A 119 -3.53 2.91 15.44
N ILE A 120 -3.83 3.22 14.18
CA ILE A 120 -4.86 2.51 13.40
C ILE A 120 -4.22 1.47 12.47
N THR A 121 -5.01 0.46 12.10
CA THR A 121 -4.61 -0.52 11.08
C THR A 121 -4.67 0.10 9.69
N ARG A 122 -3.98 -0.49 8.71
CA ARG A 122 -4.04 -0.04 7.31
C ARG A 122 -5.46 -0.12 6.74
N LEU A 123 -6.26 -1.10 7.17
CA LEU A 123 -7.65 -1.23 6.75
C LEU A 123 -8.50 -0.09 7.32
N ALA A 124 -8.34 0.20 8.62
CA ALA A 124 -9.04 1.30 9.29
C ALA A 124 -8.66 2.66 8.67
N GLU A 125 -7.38 2.89 8.38
CA GLU A 125 -6.91 4.08 7.64
C GLU A 125 -7.68 4.25 6.32
N CYS A 126 -7.79 3.17 5.54
CA CYS A 126 -8.49 3.23 4.27
C CYS A 126 -10.00 3.48 4.41
N GLN A 127 -10.64 2.87 5.42
CA GLN A 127 -12.04 3.12 5.73
C GLN A 127 -12.28 4.58 6.14
N GLN A 128 -11.40 5.15 6.96
CA GLN A 128 -11.46 6.55 7.38
C GLN A 128 -11.24 7.52 6.21
N ILE A 129 -10.25 7.26 5.34
CA ILE A 129 -10.04 8.06 4.12
C ILE A 129 -11.29 8.02 3.24
N ARG A 130 -11.87 6.83 3.01
CA ARG A 130 -13.10 6.70 2.22
C ARG A 130 -14.27 7.44 2.87
N ALA A 131 -14.43 7.33 4.18
CA ALA A 131 -15.48 8.03 4.90
C ALA A 131 -15.31 9.56 4.80
N ALA A 132 -14.08 10.07 4.94
CA ALA A 132 -13.76 11.49 4.81
C ALA A 132 -14.07 12.02 3.40
N LEU A 133 -13.72 11.26 2.35
CA LEU A 133 -14.09 11.60 0.98
C LEU A 133 -15.61 11.58 0.80
N ASN A 134 -16.31 10.53 1.25
CA ASN A 134 -17.76 10.44 1.12
C ASN A 134 -18.53 11.53 1.90
N ALA A 135 -17.98 12.02 3.01
CA ALA A 135 -18.59 13.05 3.85
C ALA A 135 -18.72 14.41 3.14
N THR A 136 -17.93 14.68 2.10
CA THR A 136 -18.10 15.89 1.28
C THR A 136 -19.33 15.83 0.35
N GLY A 137 -20.06 14.71 0.34
CA GLY A 137 -21.31 14.55 -0.38
C GLY A 137 -21.13 14.45 -1.90
N ARG A 138 -22.02 15.10 -2.66
CA ARG A 138 -22.04 15.10 -4.14
C ARG A 138 -21.05 16.08 -4.76
N ASP A 139 -20.21 16.73 -3.97
CA ASP A 139 -19.16 17.59 -4.50
C ASP A 139 -18.01 16.74 -5.06
N HIS A 140 -18.28 16.13 -6.21
CA HIS A 140 -17.30 15.36 -6.97
C HIS A 140 -16.12 16.22 -7.41
N VAL A 141 -16.27 17.54 -7.47
CA VAL A 141 -15.19 18.46 -7.85
C VAL A 141 -14.14 18.48 -6.74
N LEU A 142 -14.54 18.54 -5.47
CA LEU A 142 -13.61 18.45 -4.34
C LEU A 142 -12.77 17.16 -4.36
N HIS A 143 -13.34 16.03 -4.77
CA HIS A 143 -12.63 14.75 -4.86
C HIS A 143 -11.53 14.76 -5.92
N LEU A 144 -11.73 15.52 -7.00
CA LEU A 144 -10.76 15.65 -8.09
C LEU A 144 -9.68 16.69 -7.78
N LEU A 145 -10.01 17.70 -6.97
CA LEU A 145 -9.09 18.78 -6.59
C LEU A 145 -8.14 18.40 -5.46
N VAL A 146 -8.58 17.55 -4.52
CA VAL A 146 -7.78 17.20 -3.34
C VAL A 146 -6.95 15.95 -3.61
N PRO A 147 -5.62 16.07 -3.76
CA PRO A 147 -4.78 14.90 -4.00
C PRO A 147 -4.68 14.07 -2.71
N ILE A 148 -4.76 12.75 -2.85
CA ILE A 148 -4.66 11.82 -1.70
C ILE A 148 -3.20 11.74 -1.26
N PRO A 149 -2.88 11.98 0.04
CA PRO A 149 -1.51 11.84 0.51
C PRO A 149 -0.96 10.42 0.32
N PRO A 150 0.33 10.29 -0.03
CA PRO A 150 0.97 9.00 -0.22
C PRO A 150 0.95 8.17 1.08
N PRO A 151 0.85 6.84 1.00
CA PRO A 151 0.90 5.99 2.18
C PRO A 151 2.31 5.98 2.78
N PHE A 152 2.39 5.96 4.11
CA PHE A 152 3.68 5.83 4.82
C PHE A 152 4.29 4.43 4.67
N ILE A 153 3.45 3.39 4.74
CA ILE A 153 3.86 1.99 4.55
C ILE A 153 3.70 1.61 3.08
N VAL A 154 4.82 1.40 2.40
CA VAL A 154 4.87 1.05 0.98
C VAL A 154 4.49 -0.42 0.79
N GLY A 155 3.52 -0.67 -0.08
CA GLY A 155 3.12 -2.01 -0.47
C GLY A 155 1.68 -2.07 -0.96
N PRO A 156 1.17 -3.28 -1.28
CA PRO A 156 -0.18 -3.42 -1.79
C PRO A 156 -1.19 -2.88 -0.77
N PRO A 157 -2.29 -2.24 -1.22
CA PRO A 157 -3.35 -1.82 -0.32
C PRO A 157 -4.00 -3.05 0.34
N PRO A 158 -4.51 -2.92 1.58
CA PRO A 158 -5.24 -4.00 2.21
C PRO A 158 -6.49 -4.36 1.39
N SER A 159 -6.87 -5.64 1.40
CA SER A 159 -8.09 -6.09 0.73
C SER A 159 -9.30 -5.34 1.28
N GLY A 160 -10.18 -4.88 0.40
CA GLY A 160 -11.38 -4.10 0.76
C GLY A 160 -11.18 -2.58 0.76
N CYS A 161 -9.94 -2.10 0.59
CA CYS A 161 -9.62 -0.67 0.60
C CYS A 161 -10.14 0.12 -0.61
N PHE A 162 -10.14 -0.47 -1.80
CA PHE A 162 -10.78 0.13 -2.98
C PHE A 162 -11.70 -0.91 -3.61
N PRO A 163 -12.96 -0.56 -3.93
CA PRO A 163 -13.82 -1.46 -4.66
C PRO A 163 -13.09 -1.82 -5.95
N ARG A 164 -12.89 -3.12 -6.18
CA ARG A 164 -12.38 -3.56 -7.47
C ARG A 164 -13.37 -3.08 -8.52
N PRO A 165 -12.93 -2.42 -9.59
CA PRO A 165 -13.80 -2.09 -10.70
C PRO A 165 -14.56 -3.34 -11.12
N SER A 166 -15.88 -3.27 -11.17
CA SER A 166 -16.78 -4.42 -11.42
C SER A 166 -16.50 -5.14 -12.75
N HIS A 167 -15.79 -4.47 -13.67
CA HIS A 167 -15.36 -5.03 -14.96
C HIS A 167 -14.08 -5.89 -14.87
N LEU A 168 -13.30 -5.78 -13.80
CA LEU A 168 -12.14 -6.65 -13.59
C LEU A 168 -12.64 -7.97 -12.98
N LYS A 169 -13.02 -8.90 -13.88
CA LYS A 169 -13.23 -10.29 -13.52
C LYS A 169 -12.04 -10.74 -12.65
N PRO A 170 -12.26 -11.41 -11.51
CA PRO A 170 -11.19 -11.83 -10.63
C PRO A 170 -10.15 -12.59 -11.46
N PHE A 171 -8.92 -12.06 -11.51
CA PHE A 171 -7.74 -12.77 -12.00
C PHE A 171 -7.52 -13.97 -11.07
N GLY A 172 -8.27 -15.04 -11.31
CA GLY A 172 -8.37 -16.17 -10.41
C GLY A 172 -9.31 -17.29 -10.86
N GLY A 173 -9.84 -17.24 -12.09
CA GLY A 173 -10.61 -18.34 -12.66
C GLY A 173 -10.11 -18.69 -14.05
N GLY A 174 -9.40 -19.80 -14.21
CA GLY A 174 -9.25 -20.42 -15.53
C GLY A 174 -7.96 -21.15 -15.88
N PHE A 175 -6.90 -21.09 -15.06
CA PHE A 175 -5.71 -21.94 -15.25
C PHE A 175 -5.65 -23.06 -14.20
N GLY A 176 -6.81 -23.59 -13.82
CA GLY A 176 -6.84 -25.00 -13.44
C GLY A 176 -6.49 -25.80 -14.70
N PRO A 177 -5.49 -26.71 -14.67
CA PRO A 177 -5.33 -27.64 -15.79
C PRO A 177 -6.70 -28.30 -16.00
N LYS A 178 -7.17 -28.32 -17.25
CA LYS A 178 -8.22 -29.26 -17.64
C LYS A 178 -7.64 -30.64 -17.35
N SER A 179 -7.85 -31.14 -16.13
CA SER A 179 -7.67 -32.54 -15.81
C SER A 179 -8.72 -33.27 -16.65
N GLY A 180 -8.34 -33.62 -17.88
CA GLY A 180 -8.95 -34.71 -18.62
C GLY A 180 -8.66 -35.99 -17.86
N GLY A 181 -9.28 -36.14 -16.69
CA GLY A 181 -9.27 -37.34 -15.90
C GLY A 181 -10.41 -38.20 -16.38
N ALA A 182 -10.09 -39.20 -17.20
CA ALA A 182 -10.95 -40.34 -17.43
C ALA A 182 -11.46 -40.88 -16.09
N ALA A 183 -12.74 -41.21 -16.06
CA ALA A 183 -13.41 -41.81 -14.92
C ALA A 183 -12.65 -43.07 -14.45
N ILE A 184 -12.07 -43.01 -13.25
CA ILE A 184 -11.71 -44.22 -12.51
C ILE A 184 -12.84 -44.47 -11.51
N PRO A 185 -13.67 -45.51 -11.71
CA PRO A 185 -14.67 -45.89 -10.75
C PRO A 185 -14.03 -46.66 -9.58
N GLY A 186 -14.39 -46.27 -8.36
CA GLY A 186 -14.52 -47.18 -7.23
C GLY A 186 -13.24 -47.65 -6.54
N ARG A 187 -13.00 -47.11 -5.34
CA ARG A 187 -12.62 -47.97 -4.21
C ARG A 187 -12.94 -47.26 -2.89
N GLY A 188 -14.00 -47.72 -2.23
CA GLY A 188 -14.29 -47.38 -0.85
C GLY A 188 -13.17 -47.90 0.06
N GLY A 189 -12.64 -46.99 0.88
CA GLY A 189 -11.72 -47.30 1.97
C GLY A 189 -12.32 -46.81 3.29
N PRO A 190 -12.23 -47.59 4.38
CA PRO A 190 -12.84 -47.27 5.66
C PRO A 190 -12.16 -46.10 6.36
N LEU A 191 -12.98 -45.29 7.03
CA LEU A 191 -12.57 -44.18 7.89
C LEU A 191 -11.73 -44.68 9.08
N PRO A 192 -10.54 -44.11 9.35
CA PRO A 192 -9.83 -44.36 10.59
C PRO A 192 -10.52 -43.63 11.76
N SER A 193 -10.65 -44.36 12.85
CA SER A 193 -11.33 -43.98 14.07
C SER A 193 -10.65 -42.83 14.80
N GLU A 194 -11.51 -42.01 15.39
CA GLU A 194 -11.23 -40.84 16.21
C GLU A 194 -10.50 -41.23 17.51
N ARG A 195 -9.22 -40.87 17.60
CA ARG A 195 -8.42 -41.04 18.82
C ARG A 195 -8.49 -39.74 19.64
N ARG A 196 -9.50 -39.64 20.51
CA ARG A 196 -9.55 -38.66 21.62
C ARG A 196 -8.41 -38.96 22.59
N ASN A 197 -7.40 -38.11 22.62
CA ASN A 197 -6.47 -38.04 23.73
C ASN A 197 -6.93 -36.91 24.64
N ASN A 198 -7.46 -37.28 25.81
CA ASN A 198 -7.60 -36.41 26.96
C ASN A 198 -6.21 -36.02 27.45
N ILE A 199 -5.91 -34.72 27.47
CA ILE A 199 -4.82 -34.16 28.25
C ILE A 199 -5.50 -33.34 29.36
N GLY A 200 -5.44 -33.89 30.57
CA GLY A 200 -5.62 -33.13 31.80
C GLY A 200 -4.30 -32.50 32.23
N THR A 201 -4.30 -32.03 33.48
CA THR A 201 -3.16 -31.49 34.26
C THR A 201 -2.80 -30.02 33.86
N GLU A 202 -2.73 -29.00 34.72
CA GLU A 202 -2.59 -28.91 36.18
C GLU A 202 -3.24 -27.64 36.75
N GLU A 203 -3.82 -27.79 37.95
CA GLU A 203 -4.03 -26.76 38.95
C GLU A 203 -2.70 -26.28 39.55
N GLY A 204 -2.65 -25.02 40.00
CA GLY A 204 -1.93 -24.69 41.26
C GLY A 204 -0.86 -23.59 41.21
N GLU A 205 -0.82 -22.86 42.33
CA GLU A 205 0.22 -21.92 42.83
C GLU A 205 0.06 -20.45 42.35
N GLU A 206 -0.62 -19.54 43.07
CA GLU A 206 -0.46 -19.02 44.45
C GLU A 206 0.94 -18.45 44.76
N LYS A 207 1.08 -17.11 44.80
CA LYS A 207 1.84 -16.40 45.86
C LYS A 207 1.69 -14.87 45.73
N LYS A 208 1.01 -14.34 46.75
CA LYS A 208 1.28 -13.14 47.57
C LYS A 208 1.53 -11.78 46.89
#